data_AF-A0A5K1C6F6-F1
#
_entry.id   AF-A0A5K1C6F6-F1
#
_cell.length_a   1.000
_cell.length_b   1.000
_cell.length_c   1.000
_cell.angle_alpha   90.00
_cell.angle_beta   90.00
_cell.angle_gamma   90.00
#
_symmetry.space_group_name_H-M   'P 1'
#
loop_
_entity.id
_entity.type
_entity.pdbx_description
1 polymer ?
#
loop_
_entity_poly.entity_id
_entity_poly.type
_entity_poly.pdbx_seq_one_letter_code
_entity_poly.pdbx_strand_id
1 'polypeptide(L)' 'MNSVQPQIASTIAYYTSAKQMWDFLKQTYSNDKNMSKILQVEEELLNLQQGDQSLAQYFASLKFISERLKA' A
#
# COMPACT_ATOMS: atom_id res chain seq x y z
N MET A 1 25.53 0.40 6.50
CA MET A 1 24.20 -0.05 6.98
C MET A 1 23.47 1.06 7.74
N ASN A 2 23.61 2.34 7.35
CA ASN A 2 22.96 3.44 8.08
C ASN A 2 21.60 3.84 7.47
N SER A 3 21.26 3.27 6.33
CA SER A 3 20.04 3.60 5.55
C SER A 3 18.90 2.59 5.72
N VAL A 4 19.07 1.58 6.58
CA VAL A 4 18.07 0.53 6.85
C VAL A 4 17.91 0.38 8.36
N GLN A 5 16.70 0.05 8.84
CA GLN A 5 16.50 -0.13 10.28
C GLN A 5 17.36 -1.30 10.81
N PRO A 6 17.90 -1.24 12.04
CA PRO A 6 18.82 -2.24 12.57
C PRO A 6 18.31 -3.69 12.47
N GLN A 7 17.01 -3.91 12.71
CA GLN A 7 16.39 -5.23 12.58
C GLN A 7 16.37 -5.75 11.13
N ILE A 8 16.25 -4.86 10.14
CA ILE A 8 16.30 -5.21 8.71
C ILE A 8 17.75 -5.41 8.27
N ALA A 9 18.68 -4.61 8.81
CA ALA A 9 20.13 -4.74 8.59
C ALA A 9 20.65 -6.12 9.03
N SER A 10 20.20 -6.62 10.18
CA SER A 10 20.54 -7.96 10.67
C SER A 10 20.01 -9.04 9.72
N THR A 11 18.75 -8.94 9.27
CA THR A 11 18.14 -9.92 8.35
C THR A 11 18.86 -9.99 7.00
N ILE A 12 19.19 -8.85 6.41
CA ILE A 12 19.84 -8.83 5.09
C ILE A 12 21.29 -9.33 5.12
N ALA A 13 21.96 -9.24 6.28
CA ALA A 13 23.31 -9.75 6.47
C ALA A 13 23.41 -11.29 6.39
N TYR A 14 22.30 -12.02 6.51
CA TYR A 14 22.25 -13.48 6.38
C TYR A 14 22.10 -13.98 4.93
N TYR A 15 21.76 -13.10 3.97
CA TYR A 15 21.64 -13.51 2.57
C TYR A 15 23.01 -13.71 1.93
N THR A 16 23.19 -14.83 1.22
CA THR A 16 24.44 -15.19 0.55
C THR A 16 24.55 -14.62 -0.86
N SER A 17 23.48 -14.05 -1.40
CA SER A 17 23.48 -13.36 -2.69
C SER A 17 22.93 -11.94 -2.59
N ALA A 18 23.58 -11.00 -3.28
CA ALA A 18 23.11 -9.62 -3.40
C ALA A 18 21.69 -9.54 -3.99
N LYS A 19 21.35 -10.44 -4.92
CA LYS A 19 20.00 -10.52 -5.50
C LYS A 19 18.94 -10.78 -4.43
N GLN A 20 19.13 -11.78 -3.57
CA GLN A 20 18.16 -12.10 -2.51
C GLN A 20 18.01 -10.96 -1.50
N MET A 21 19.10 -10.29 -1.16
CA MET A 21 19.06 -9.07 -0.33
C MET A 21 18.23 -7.97 -0.97
N TRP A 22 18.45 -7.68 -2.26
CA TRP A 22 17.69 -6.65 -2.98
C TRP A 22 16.22 -7.02 -3.15
N ASP A 23 15.90 -8.28 -3.43
CA ASP A 23 14.53 -8.76 -3.54
C ASP A 23 13.78 -8.61 -2.19
N PHE A 24 14.44 -8.93 -1.07
CA PHE A 24 13.88 -8.72 0.27
C PHE A 24 13.64 -7.24 0.56
N LEU A 25 14.65 -6.38 0.35
CA LEU A 25 14.50 -4.93 0.56
C LEU A 25 13.40 -4.35 -0.31
N LYS A 26 13.28 -4.81 -1.57
CA LYS A 26 12.18 -4.45 -2.45
C LYS A 26 10.86 -4.90 -1.82
N GLN A 27 10.71 -6.13 -1.35
CA GLN A 27 9.46 -6.55 -0.69
C GLN A 27 9.13 -5.72 0.55
N THR A 28 10.12 -5.38 1.37
CA THR A 28 9.94 -4.66 2.63
C THR A 28 9.63 -3.17 2.44
N TYR A 29 10.23 -2.51 1.45
CA TYR A 29 10.11 -1.05 1.28
C TYR A 29 9.46 -0.59 -0.02
N SER A 30 9.35 -1.44 -1.05
CA SER A 30 8.98 -0.98 -2.40
C SER A 30 7.61 -0.34 -2.45
N ASN A 31 6.71 -0.65 -1.52
CA ASN A 31 5.30 -0.27 -1.63
C ASN A 31 4.63 -0.81 -2.92
N ASP A 32 5.33 -1.59 -3.78
CA ASP A 32 4.89 -2.09 -5.09
C ASP A 32 3.72 -3.07 -4.99
N LYS A 33 3.56 -3.69 -3.82
CA LYS A 33 2.43 -4.53 -3.47
C LYS A 33 1.84 -4.06 -2.16
N ASN A 34 1.44 -2.80 -2.11
CA ASN A 34 0.56 -2.30 -1.05
C ASN A 34 -0.83 -2.95 -1.17
N MET A 35 -0.89 -4.28 -1.23
CA MET A 35 -2.10 -5.07 -1.15
C MET A 35 -2.92 -4.61 0.07
N SER A 36 -2.25 -4.29 1.18
CA SER A 36 -2.91 -3.69 2.34
C SER A 36 -3.57 -2.33 2.03
N LYS A 37 -2.98 -1.46 1.20
CA LYS A 37 -3.63 -0.19 0.80
C LYS A 37 -4.72 -0.42 -0.24
N ILE A 38 -4.53 -1.34 -1.18
CA ILE A 38 -5.57 -1.72 -2.16
C ILE A 38 -6.79 -2.26 -1.42
N LEU A 39 -6.59 -3.25 -0.55
CA LEU A 39 -7.65 -3.80 0.30
C LEU A 39 -8.32 -2.73 1.16
N GLN A 40 -7.56 -1.77 1.70
CA GLN A 40 -8.12 -0.65 2.44
C GLN A 40 -9.02 0.25 1.57
N VAL A 41 -8.61 0.55 0.33
CA VAL A 41 -9.42 1.37 -0.59
C VAL A 41 -10.65 0.59 -1.09
N GLU A 42 -10.52 -0.72 -1.32
CA GLU A 42 -11.66 -1.60 -1.63
C GLU A 42 -12.67 -1.64 -0.47
N GLU A 43 -12.20 -1.78 0.77
CA GLU A 43 -13.04 -1.73 1.96
C GLU A 43 -13.75 -0.38 2.12
N GLU A 44 -13.04 0.74 1.87
CA GLU A 44 -13.61 2.08 1.87
C GLU A 44 -14.73 2.23 0.83
N LEU A 45 -14.56 1.63 -0.36
CA LEU A 45 -15.55 1.65 -1.43
C LEU A 45 -16.76 0.77 -1.11
N LEU A 46 -16.53 -0.43 -0.56
CA LEU A 46 -17.61 -1.35 -0.14
C LEU A 46 -18.47 -0.76 0.97
N ASN A 47 -17.86 -0.02 1.89
CA ASN A 47 -18.54 0.63 3.00
C ASN A 47 -19.14 2.01 2.64
N LEU A 48 -18.87 2.52 1.43
CA LEU A 48 -19.40 3.81 0.99
C LEU A 48 -20.92 3.73 0.80
N GLN A 49 -21.65 4.52 1.59
CA GLN A 49 -23.10 4.66 1.49
C GLN A 49 -23.44 6.13 1.32
N GLN A 50 -24.48 6.43 0.52
CA GLN A 50 -24.93 7.80 0.33
C GLN A 50 -25.42 8.44 1.64
N GLY A 51 -26.17 7.70 2.46
CA GLY A 51 -26.75 8.23 3.71
C GLY A 51 -27.52 9.53 3.46
N ASP A 52 -27.20 10.54 4.28
CA ASP A 52 -27.79 11.89 4.19
C ASP A 52 -27.05 12.82 3.22
N GLN A 53 -26.02 12.34 2.52
CA GLN A 53 -25.27 13.15 1.55
C GLN A 53 -26.11 13.43 0.30
N SER A 54 -25.91 14.61 -0.27
CA SER A 54 -26.45 14.89 -1.61
C SER A 54 -25.82 13.97 -2.64
N LEU A 55 -26.55 13.68 -3.72
CA LEU A 55 -26.03 12.85 -4.82
C LEU A 55 -24.68 13.37 -5.35
N ALA A 56 -24.54 14.69 -5.50
CA ALA A 56 -23.29 15.29 -5.98
C ALA A 56 -22.10 14.98 -5.05
N GLN A 57 -22.30 15.04 -3.73
CA GLN A 57 -21.26 14.73 -2.75
C GLN A 57 -20.91 13.24 -2.74
N TYR A 58 -21.91 12.37 -2.79
CA TYR A 58 -21.69 10.93 -2.86
C TYR A 58 -20.90 10.53 -4.12
N PHE A 59 -21.29 11.04 -5.30
CA PHE A 59 -20.58 10.76 -6.54
C PHE A 59 -19.17 11.34 -6.57
N ALA A 60 -18.93 12.49 -5.94
CA ALA A 60 -17.58 13.03 -5.79
C ALA A 60 -16.68 12.11 -4.95
N SER A 61 -17.19 11.60 -3.82
CA SER A 61 -16.49 10.64 -2.96
C SER A 61 -16.22 9.32 -3.68
N LEU A 62 -17.24 8.76 -4.36
CA LEU A 62 -17.10 7.54 -5.15
C LEU A 62 -16.02 7.70 -6.22
N LYS A 63 -16.04 8.82 -6.96
CA LYS A 63 -15.04 9.11 -7.99
C LYS A 63 -13.64 9.21 -7.37
N PHE A 64 -13.50 9.93 -6.27
CA PHE A 64 -12.20 10.09 -5.58
C PHE A 64 -11.61 8.75 -5.14
N ILE A 65 -12.40 7.89 -4.50
CA ILE A 65 -11.96 6.56 -4.04
C ILE A 65 -11.63 5.67 -5.24
N SER A 66 -12.41 5.73 -6.32
CA SER A 66 -12.16 4.94 -7.53
C SER A 66 -10.86 5.30 -8.25
N GLU A 67 -10.45 6.57 -8.25
CA GLU A 67 -9.17 6.99 -8.86
C GLU A 67 -7.97 6.53 -8.02
N ARG A 68 -8.14 6.38 -6.69
CA ARG A 68 -7.11 5.80 -5.81
C ARG A 68 -6.86 4.32 -6.07
N LEU A 69 -7.83 3.59 -6.63
CA LEU A 69 -7.66 2.18 -7.03
C LEU A 69 -6.94 2.01 -8.37
N LYS A 70 -6.99 3.03 -9.25
CA LYS A 70 -6.37 3.00 -10.57
C LYS A 70 -4.88 3.36 -10.56
N ALA A 71 -4.42 4.01 -9.49
CA ALA A 71 -3.06 4.50 -9.30
C ALA A 71 -2.16 3.42 -8.66
#